data_AF-A0A380Z393-F1
#
_entry.id   AF-A0A380Z393-F1
#
_cell.length_a   1.000
_cell.length_b   1.000
_cell.length_c   1.000
_cell.angle_alpha   90.00
_cell.angle_beta   90.00
_cell.angle_gamma   90.00
#
_symmetry.space_group_name_H-M   'P 1'
#
loop_
_entity.id
_entity.type
_entity.pdbx_description
1 polymer ?
#
loop_
_entity_poly.entity_id
_entity_poly.type
_entity_poly.pdbx_seq_one_letter_code
_entity_poly.pdbx_strand_id
1 'polypeptide(L)'
;MTQKLISKFLPFIEPHRYKVAYGGRGSGKSWTIARLLIEIARRSNSRFLCARELQNSISDSVIQLLADTIERYGYQSEFDVQKNKIYNLKTGAISCFTASKKPN
;
A
#
# COMPACT_ATOMS: atom_id res chain seq x y z
N MET A 1 7.84 -7.62 -18.23
CA MET A 1 8.99 -6.93 -17.60
C MET A 1 8.85 -7.02 -16.08
N THR A 2 9.60 -7.91 -15.44
CA THR A 2 9.59 -8.05 -13.97
C THR A 2 10.35 -6.86 -13.37
N GLN A 3 9.65 -5.77 -13.05
CA GLN A 3 10.30 -4.60 -12.48
C GLN A 3 11.01 -4.98 -11.17
N LYS A 4 12.31 -4.73 -11.07
CA LYS A 4 13.10 -5.02 -9.87
C LYS A 4 12.78 -3.98 -8.79
N LEU A 5 12.68 -4.41 -7.52
CA LEU A 5 12.54 -3.47 -6.41
C LEU A 5 13.79 -2.56 -6.38
N ILE A 6 13.62 -1.29 -6.04
CA ILE A 6 14.75 -0.38 -5.85
C ILE A 6 15.63 -0.95 -4.72
N SER A 7 16.92 -1.16 -4.98
CA SER A 7 17.86 -1.84 -4.06
C SER A 7 17.87 -1.25 -2.66
N LYS A 8 17.69 0.07 -2.54
CA LYS A 8 17.61 0.80 -1.25
C LYS A 8 16.44 0.36 -0.34
N PHE A 9 15.42 -0.30 -0.89
CA PHE A 9 14.25 -0.76 -0.12
C PHE A 9 14.26 -2.26 0.17
N LEU A 10 15.31 -3.00 -0.23
CA LEU A 10 15.45 -4.41 0.15
C LEU A 10 15.35 -4.63 1.67
N PRO A 11 15.91 -3.75 2.55
CA PRO A 11 15.76 -3.91 4.00
C PRO A 11 14.30 -3.83 4.50
N PHE A 12 13.36 -3.32 3.70
CA PHE A 12 11.94 -3.28 4.08
C PHE A 12 11.26 -4.64 3.97
N ILE A 13 11.92 -5.65 3.40
CA ILE A 13 11.42 -7.02 3.35
C ILE A 13 11.59 -7.69 4.72
N GLU A 14 12.70 -7.42 5.40
CA GLU A 14 13.02 -8.02 6.70
C GLU A 14 12.07 -7.57 7.83
N PRO A 15 11.79 -8.41 8.83
CA PRO A 15 10.87 -8.09 9.91
C PRO A 15 11.46 -7.01 10.83
N HIS A 16 10.78 -5.87 10.93
CA HIS A 16 11.11 -4.79 11.86
C HIS A 16 9.83 -4.13 12.39
N ARG A 17 9.85 -3.71 13.66
CA ARG A 17 8.72 -3.02 14.29
C ARG A 17 8.43 -1.65 13.67
N TYR A 18 9.47 -0.93 13.29
CA TYR A 18 9.38 0.38 12.64
C TYR A 18 10.18 0.38 11.35
N LYS A 19 9.53 0.74 10.24
CA LYS A 19 10.14 0.91 8.91
C LYS A 19 9.82 2.31 8.42
N VAL A 20 10.83 3.17 8.32
CA VAL A 20 10.66 4.59 7.98
C VAL A 20 11.45 4.92 6.71
N ALA A 21 10.77 5.44 5.70
CA ALA A 21 11.39 5.91 4.47
C ALA A 21 11.27 7.44 4.38
N TYR A 22 12.40 8.15 4.36
CA TYR A 22 12.46 9.61 4.27
C TYR A 22 13.29 10.06 3.05
N GLY A 23 13.16 11.33 2.65
CA GLY A 23 13.94 11.95 1.55
C GLY A 23 13.09 12.81 0.60
N GLY A 24 13.70 13.34 -0.47
CA GLY A 24 13.07 14.30 -1.38
C GLY A 24 11.94 13.76 -2.29
N ARG A 25 11.32 14.68 -3.04
CA ARG A 25 10.25 14.41 -4.02
C ARG A 25 10.75 13.49 -5.15
N GLY A 26 9.87 12.63 -5.68
CA GLY A 26 10.19 11.77 -6.84
C GLY A 26 11.09 10.56 -6.53
N SER A 27 11.47 10.33 -5.28
CA SER A 27 12.35 9.22 -4.87
C SER A 27 11.70 7.83 -4.87
N GLY A 28 10.47 7.68 -5.37
CA GLY A 28 9.81 6.38 -5.53
C GLY A 28 9.38 5.68 -4.22
N LYS A 29 9.48 6.32 -3.06
CA LYS A 29 9.13 5.76 -1.75
C LYS A 29 7.72 5.19 -1.70
N SER A 30 6.72 6.01 -2.04
CA SER A 30 5.31 5.63 -1.93
C SER A 30 4.98 4.44 -2.83
N TRP A 31 5.44 4.46 -4.08
CA TRP A 31 5.27 3.35 -5.02
C TRP A 31 5.95 2.06 -4.54
N THR A 32 7.14 2.17 -3.93
CA THR A 32 7.86 1.00 -3.44
C THR A 32 7.16 0.40 -2.22
N ILE A 33 6.70 1.23 -1.28
CA ILE A 33 5.94 0.79 -0.11
C ILE A 33 4.61 0.17 -0.55
N ALA A 34 3.88 0.80 -1.47
CA ALA A 34 2.62 0.26 -2.00
C ALA A 34 2.83 -1.14 -2.60
N ARG A 35 3.88 -1.31 -3.41
CA ARG A 35 4.24 -2.62 -3.95
C ARG A 35 4.53 -3.65 -2.86
N LEU A 36 5.35 -3.31 -1.87
CA LEU A 36 5.67 -4.22 -0.77
C LEU A 36 4.40 -4.66 -0.03
N LEU A 37 3.50 -3.73 0.27
CA LEU A 37 2.22 -4.04 0.93
C LEU A 37 1.36 -4.99 0.10
N ILE A 38 1.24 -4.76 -1.21
CA ILE A 38 0.51 -5.66 -2.12
C ILE A 38 1.16 -7.04 -2.16
N GLU A 39 2.48 -7.13 -2.27
CA GLU A 39 3.19 -8.42 -2.29
C GLU A 39 3.03 -9.18 -0.97
N ILE A 40 3.01 -8.49 0.19
CA ILE A 40 2.70 -9.12 1.48
C ILE A 40 1.24 -9.60 1.49
N ALA A 41 0.29 -8.75 1.08
CA ALA A 41 -1.13 -9.10 1.02
C ALA A 41 -1.40 -10.34 0.16
N ARG A 42 -0.63 -10.55 -0.92
CA ARG A 42 -0.75 -11.74 -1.80
C ARG A 42 -0.23 -13.03 -1.17
N ARG A 43 0.66 -12.94 -0.18
CA ARG A 43 1.34 -14.11 0.42
C ARG A 43 0.87 -14.45 1.83
N SER A 44 0.31 -13.49 2.55
CA SER A 44 -0.13 -13.68 3.93
C SER A 44 -1.43 -12.94 4.21
N ASN A 45 -2.25 -13.50 5.10
CA ASN A 45 -3.42 -12.82 5.62
C ASN A 45 -3.00 -11.69 6.59
N SER A 46 -2.82 -10.49 6.04
CA SER A 46 -2.34 -9.32 6.77
C SER A 46 -3.40 -8.21 6.79
N ARG A 47 -3.43 -7.44 7.88
CA ARG A 47 -4.29 -6.26 8.01
C ARG A 47 -3.45 -5.00 8.02
N PHE A 48 -3.67 -4.13 7.03
CA PHE A 48 -2.94 -2.87 6.89
C PHE A 48 -3.83 -1.69 7.24
N LEU A 49 -3.31 -0.79 8.07
CA LEU A 49 -3.91 0.50 8.34
C LEU A 49 -3.11 1.58 7.60
N CYS A 50 -3.74 2.22 6.63
CA CYS A 50 -3.18 3.37 5.94
C CYS A 50 -3.72 4.66 6.56
N ALA A 51 -2.88 5.36 7.32
CA ALA A 51 -3.23 6.58 8.02
C ALA A 51 -2.56 7.83 7.43
N ARG A 52 -3.25 8.97 7.48
CA ARG A 52 -2.72 10.31 7.18
C ARG A 52 -3.24 11.35 8.19
N GLU A 53 -2.51 12.46 8.34
CA GLU A 53 -2.86 13.51 9.31
C GLU A 53 -4.13 14.27 8.89
N LEU A 54 -4.22 14.74 7.65
CA LEU A 54 -5.41 15.38 7.08
C LEU A 54 -5.90 14.56 5.88
N GLN A 55 -7.20 14.23 5.85
CA GLN A 55 -7.83 13.48 4.77
C GLN A 55 -9.14 14.18 4.38
N ASN A 56 -9.05 15.16 3.49
CA ASN A 56 -10.23 15.92 3.03
C ASN A 56 -11.13 15.10 2.11
N SER A 57 -10.57 14.09 1.42
CA SER A 57 -11.34 13.14 0.62
C SER A 57 -10.69 11.76 0.62
N ILE A 58 -11.50 10.70 0.50
CA ILE A 58 -11.01 9.32 0.30
C ILE A 58 -10.37 9.17 -1.09
N SER A 59 -10.82 9.95 -2.07
CA SER A 59 -10.26 10.02 -3.43
C SER A 59 -8.81 10.51 -3.46
N ASP A 60 -8.38 11.33 -2.50
CA ASP A 60 -6.98 11.77 -2.38
C ASP A 60 -6.09 10.76 -1.61
N SER A 61 -6.64 9.61 -1.19
CA SER A 61 -5.96 8.70 -0.27
C SER A 61 -4.95 7.75 -0.95
N VAL A 62 -4.27 6.94 -0.13
CA VAL A 62 -3.32 5.88 -0.58
C VAL A 62 -4.04 4.80 -1.41
N ILE A 63 -5.37 4.77 -1.42
CA ILE A 63 -6.15 3.74 -2.12
C ILE A 63 -5.90 3.75 -3.63
N GLN A 64 -5.85 4.92 -4.26
CA GLN A 64 -5.57 5.04 -5.70
C GLN A 64 -4.17 4.52 -6.01
N LEU A 65 -3.17 4.87 -5.20
CA LEU A 65 -1.80 4.39 -5.35
C LEU A 65 -1.72 2.85 -5.28
N LEU A 66 -2.49 2.22 -4.40
CA LEU A 66 -2.55 0.77 -4.29
C LEU A 66 -3.31 0.13 -5.46
N ALA A 67 -4.43 0.72 -5.89
CA ALA A 67 -5.16 0.29 -7.07
C ALA A 67 -4.30 0.35 -8.34
N ASP A 68 -3.62 1.47 -8.58
CA ASP A 68 -2.69 1.65 -9.70
C ASP A 68 -1.53 0.65 -9.61
N THR A 69 -1.09 0.29 -8.40
CA THR A 69 -0.04 -0.73 -8.20
C THR A 69 -0.58 -2.12 -8.55
N ILE A 70 -1.80 -2.47 -8.13
CA ILE A 70 -2.44 -3.74 -8.49
C ILE A 70 -2.56 -3.87 -10.02
N GLU A 71 -3.05 -2.81 -10.68
CA GLU A 71 -3.16 -2.76 -12.13
C GLU A 71 -1.81 -2.86 -12.83
N ARG A 72 -0.82 -2.05 -12.41
CA ARG A 72 0.53 -2.02 -13.01
C ARG A 72 1.21 -3.39 -13.01
N TYR A 73 0.95 -4.21 -12.01
CA TYR A 73 1.53 -5.54 -11.88
C TYR A 73 0.59 -6.67 -12.36
N GLY A 74 -0.60 -6.34 -12.87
CA GLY A 74 -1.54 -7.30 -13.43
C GLY A 74 -2.21 -8.20 -12.37
N TYR A 75 -2.37 -7.70 -11.15
CA TYR A 75 -2.94 -8.46 -10.02
C TYR A 75 -4.44 -8.23 -9.81
N GLN A 76 -5.13 -7.59 -10.77
CA GLN A 76 -6.54 -7.19 -10.63
C GLN A 76 -7.47 -8.36 -10.31
N SER A 77 -7.20 -9.56 -10.83
CA SER A 77 -7.99 -10.77 -10.57
C SER A 77 -7.83 -11.33 -9.15
N GLU A 78 -6.84 -10.85 -8.38
CA GLU A 78 -6.57 -11.31 -7.02
C GLU A 78 -7.12 -10.36 -5.95
N PHE A 79 -7.61 -9.19 -6.33
CA PHE A 79 -8.02 -8.15 -5.40
C PHE A 79 -9.41 -7.60 -5.72
N ASP A 80 -10.20 -7.38 -4.68
CA ASP A 80 -11.42 -6.58 -4.73
C ASP A 80 -11.12 -5.17 -4.18
N VAL A 81 -11.17 -4.18 -5.07
CA VAL A 81 -10.90 -2.77 -4.78
C VAL A 81 -12.23 -2.05 -4.59
N GLN A 82 -12.54 -1.72 -3.35
CA GLN A 82 -13.74 -0.98 -2.97
C GLN A 82 -13.41 0.50 -2.67
N LYS A 83 -14.43 1.33 -2.49
CA LYS A 83 -14.27 2.78 -2.25
C LYS A 83 -13.36 3.12 -1.06
N ASN A 84 -13.35 2.30 -0.01
CA ASN A 84 -12.63 2.57 1.23
C ASN A 84 -11.79 1.39 1.75
N LYS A 85 -11.72 0.29 0.99
CA LYS A 85 -11.05 -0.95 1.40
C LYS A 85 -10.52 -1.70 0.18
N ILE A 86 -9.43 -2.42 0.37
CA ILE A 86 -8.90 -3.35 -0.63
C ILE A 86 -8.78 -4.72 0.03
N TYR A 87 -9.35 -5.75 -0.60
CA TYR A 87 -9.32 -7.12 -0.13
C TYR A 87 -8.53 -7.98 -1.09
N ASN A 88 -7.68 -8.86 -0.58
CA ASN A 88 -7.13 -9.95 -1.39
C ASN A 88 -8.08 -11.16 -1.35
N LEU A 89 -8.51 -11.62 -2.52
CA LEU A 89 -9.48 -12.71 -2.67
C LEU A 89 -8.90 -14.09 -2.32
N LYS A 90 -7.56 -14.24 -2.37
CA LYS A 90 -6.88 -15.53 -2.11
C LYS A 90 -6.51 -15.69 -0.64
N THR A 91 -5.95 -14.65 -0.02
CA THR A 91 -5.42 -14.71 1.35
C THR A 91 -6.38 -14.16 2.40
N GLY A 92 -7.37 -13.38 1.98
CA GLY A 92 -8.24 -12.63 2.89
C GLY A 92 -7.60 -11.38 3.51
N ALA A 93 -6.40 -10.98 3.07
CA ALA A 93 -5.73 -9.77 3.56
C ALA A 93 -6.58 -8.51 3.31
N ILE A 94 -6.57 -7.57 4.26
CA ILE A 94 -7.43 -6.39 4.26
C ILE A 94 -6.59 -5.12 4.43
N SER A 95 -6.73 -4.17 3.52
CA SER A 95 -6.21 -2.80 3.69
C SER A 95 -7.35 -1.84 4.01
N CYS A 96 -7.29 -1.21 5.18
CA CYS A 96 -8.23 -0.19 5.65
C CYS A 96 -7.56 1.19 5.66
N PHE A 97 -8.32 2.23 5.34
CA PHE A 97 -7.82 3.62 5.29
C PHE A 97 -8.56 4.47 6.33
N THR A 98 -7.82 5.19 7.17
CA THR A 98 -8.40 6.07 8.20
C THR A 98 -7.68 7.41 8.26
N ALA A 99 -8.42 8.46 8.64
CA ALA A 99 -7.86 9.75 8.98
C ALA A 99 -7.53 9.79 10.49
N SER A 100 -6.38 10.35 10.86
CA SER A 100 -6.01 10.47 12.28
C SER A 100 -6.65 11.68 12.98
N LYS A 101 -7.03 12.74 12.25
CA LYS A 101 -7.82 13.87 12.77
C LYS A 101 -9.24 13.82 12.21
N LYS A 102 -10.25 13.95 13.08
CA LYS A 102 -11.59 14.36 12.64
C LYS A 102 -11.53 15.85 12.27
N PRO A 103 -12.13 16.29 11.15
CA PRO A 103 -12.38 17.72 10.96
C PRO A 103 -13.28 18.19 12.12
N ASN A 104 -12.88 19.27 12.79
CA ASN A 104 -13.73 19.98 13.75
C ASN A 104 -14.97 20.53 13.03
#